data_AF-A0A6G3TB01-F1
#
_entry.id   AF-A0A6G3TB01-F1
#
_cell.length_a   1.000
_cell.length_b   1.000
_cell.length_c   1.000
_cell.angle_alpha   90.00
_cell.angle_beta   90.00
_cell.angle_gamma   90.00
#
_symmetry.space_group_name_H-M   'P 1'
#
loop_
_entity.id
_entity.type
_entity.pdbx_description
1 polymer ?
#
loop_
_entity_poly.entity_id
_entity_poly.type
_entity_poly.pdbx_seq_one_letter_code
_entity_poly.pdbx_strand_id
1 'polypeptide(L)' 'ATGTLTVLLSGREGTLPAPALAYDEGRLLRAVTPAG' A
#
# COMPACT_ATOMS: atom_id res chain seq x y z
N ALA A 1 -16.05 9.70 -3.72
CA ALA A 1 -16.03 8.65 -2.68
C ALA A 1 -14.60 8.57 -2.13
N THR A 2 -14.43 8.52 -0.82
CA THR A 2 -13.11 8.38 -0.17
C THR A 2 -13.03 6.95 0.36
N GLY A 3 -12.22 6.11 -0.27
CA GLY A 3 -12.00 4.72 0.14
C GLY A 3 -10.62 4.55 0.76
N THR A 4 -10.50 3.66 1.74
CA THR A 4 -9.21 3.27 2.33
C THR A 4 -8.68 2.03 1.63
N LEU A 5 -7.37 2.01 1.38
CA LEU A 5 -6.66 0.83 0.89
C LEU A 5 -5.87 0.19 2.02
N THR A 6 -5.93 -1.14 2.09
CA THR A 6 -5.18 -1.96 3.06
C THR A 6 -4.27 -2.92 2.30
N VAL A 7 -3.00 -3.00 2.69
CA VAL A 7 -2.05 -3.94 2.09
C VAL A 7 -2.13 -5.27 2.83
N LEU A 8 -2.36 -6.35 2.08
CA LEU A 8 -2.34 -7.72 2.59
C LEU A 8 -1.10 -8.46 2.08
N LEU A 9 -0.23 -8.87 2.99
CA LEU A 9 0.94 -9.71 2.74
C LEU A 9 0.64 -11.12 3.24
N SER A 10 0.53 -12.08 2.32
CA SER A 10 0.20 -13.48 2.66
C SER A 10 -1.08 -13.59 3.52
N GLY A 11 -2.09 -12.76 3.23
CA GLY A 11 -3.37 -12.74 3.94
C GLY A 11 -3.37 -12.00 5.27
N ARG A 12 -2.28 -11.30 5.63
CA ARG A 12 -2.18 -10.49 6.85
C ARG A 12 -1.95 -9.03 6.50
N GLU A 13 -2.52 -8.12 7.26
CA GLU A 13 -2.26 -6.69 7.10
C GLU A 13 -0.78 -6.38 7.36
N GLY A 14 -0.21 -5.49 6.55
CA GLY A 14 1.19 -5.10 6.66
C GLY A 14 1.49 -3.78 5.96
N THR A 15 2.73 -3.32 6.07
CA THR A 15 3.19 -2.12 5.37
C THR A 15 3.55 -2.45 3.92
N LEU A 16 3.41 -1.47 3.01
CA LEU A 16 3.79 -1.66 1.62
C LEU A 16 5.31 -1.95 1.52
N PRO A 17 5.73 -3.09 0.93
CA PRO A 17 7.15 -3.44 0.86
C PRO A 17 7.96 -2.44 0.04
N ALA A 18 9.19 -2.16 0.46
CA ALA A 18 10.10 -1.26 -0.25
C ALA A 18 10.31 -1.60 -1.75
N PRO A 19 10.41 -2.89 -2.16
CA PRO A 19 10.53 -3.23 -3.58
C PRO A 19 9.34 -2.79 -4.44
N ALA A 20 8.13 -2.66 -3.88
CA ALA A 20 6.95 -2.21 -4.61
C ALA A 20 7.07 -0.74 -5.04
N LEU A 21 7.90 0.06 -4.37
CA LEU A 21 8.13 1.47 -4.69
C LEU A 21 8.93 1.69 -5.97
N ALA A 22 9.48 0.63 -6.56
CA ALA A 22 10.09 0.67 -7.89
C ALA A 22 9.04 0.86 -9.00
N TYR A 23 7.76 0.58 -8.72
CA TYR A 23 6.65 0.71 -9.65
C TYR A 23 5.84 1.98 -9.36
N ASP A 24 5.28 2.59 -10.41
CA ASP A 24 4.45 3.79 -10.29
C ASP A 24 3.21 3.51 -9.43
N GLU A 25 2.62 2.34 -9.59
CA GLU A 25 1.48 1.86 -8.81
C GLU A 25 1.82 1.80 -7.33
N GLY A 26 3.00 1.27 -6.96
CA GLY A 26 3.41 1.18 -5.56
C GLY A 26 3.60 2.55 -4.91
N ARG A 27 4.05 3.56 -5.67
CA ARG A 27 4.14 4.93 -5.17
C ARG A 27 2.78 5.57 -4.96
N LEU A 28 1.85 5.35 -5.89
CA LEU A 28 0.46 5.80 -5.76
C LEU A 28 -0.21 5.16 -4.55
N LEU A 29 -0.05 3.84 -4.38
CA LEU A 29 -0.58 3.11 -3.23
C LEU A 29 -0.04 3.67 -1.91
N ARG A 30 1.26 3.95 -1.81
CA ARG A 30 1.83 4.57 -0.61
C ARG A 30 1.21 5.95 -0.28
N ALA A 31 0.78 6.70 -1.29
CA ALA A 31 0.20 8.03 -1.08
C ALA A 31 -1.25 7.99 -0.56
N VAL A 32 -1.97 6.90 -0.81
CA VAL A 32 -3.41 6.75 -0.48
C VAL A 32 -3.68 5.76 0.64
N THR A 33 -2.72 4.88 0.96
CA THR A 33 -2.76 4.01 2.12
C THR A 33 -2.40 4.80 3.36
N PRO A 34 -3.27 4.88 4.38
CA PRO A 34 -2.93 5.49 5.65
C PRO A 34 -1.70 4.82 6.25
N ALA A 35 -0.80 5.61 6.83
CA ALA A 35 0.25 5.07 7.69
C ALA A 35 -0.45 4.50 8.93
N GLY A 36 -0.59 3.18 8.97
CA GLY A 36 -1.01 2.45 10.17
C GLY A 36 0.02 2.55 11.28
#